data_AF-A0A2C6M9S1-F1
#
_entry.id   AF-A0A2C6M9S1-F1
#
_cell.length_a   1.000
_cell.length_b   1.000
_cell.length_c   1.000
_cell.angle_alpha   90.00
_cell.angle_beta   90.00
_cell.angle_gamma   90.00
#
_symmetry.space_group_name_H-M   'P 1'
#
loop_
_entity.id
_entity.type
_entity.pdbx_description
1 polymer ?
#
loop_
_entity_poly.entity_id
_entity_poly.type
_entity_poly.pdbx_seq_one_letter_code
_entity_poly.pdbx_strand_id
1 'polypeptide(L)'
;MHELSVMQEIFSIITENARLHGLTKVSRVNVMIGALSGVEPAALQFAFTCFARNTLAEGAEFCITPVPVTCHRLLPTLRFNPGGYYGAKI
;
A
#
# COMPACT_ATOMS: atom_id res chain seq x y z
N MET A 1 -14.78 -3.96 4.68
CA MET A 1 -15.30 -2.62 4.28
C MET A 1 -14.25 -1.53 4.48
N HIS A 2 -13.31 -1.68 5.40
CA HIS A 2 -12.25 -0.68 5.65
C HIS A 2 -11.21 -0.60 4.51
N GLU A 3 -11.09 -1.63 3.67
CA GLU A 3 -10.22 -1.68 2.49
C GLU A 3 -10.72 -0.80 1.35
N LEU A 4 -12.04 -0.64 1.21
CA LEU A 4 -12.65 0.25 0.21
C LEU A 4 -12.36 1.71 0.55
N SER A 5 -12.43 2.10 1.82
CA SER A 5 -12.06 3.46 2.25
C SER A 5 -10.58 3.75 2.03
N VAL A 6 -9.69 2.77 2.28
CA VAL A 6 -8.26 2.90 1.97
C VAL A 6 -8.05 3.09 0.48
N MET A 7 -8.72 2.28 -0.36
CA MET A 7 -8.61 2.41 -1.81
C MET A 7 -9.16 3.75 -2.32
N GLN A 8 -10.26 4.23 -1.76
CA GLN A 8 -10.84 5.52 -2.11
C GLN A 8 -9.86 6.67 -1.82
N GLU A 9 -9.18 6.65 -0.67
CA GLU A 9 -8.15 7.64 -0.38
C GLU A 9 -6.96 7.54 -1.33
N ILE A 10 -6.48 6.32 -1.65
CA ILE A 10 -5.41 6.12 -2.64
C ILE A 10 -5.80 6.73 -3.99
N PHE A 11 -7.02 6.49 -4.48
CA PHE A 11 -7.49 7.05 -5.74
C PHE A 11 -7.67 8.57 -5.70
N SER A 12 -8.07 9.13 -4.56
CA SER A 12 -8.11 10.58 -4.36
C SER A 12 -6.72 11.19 -4.53
N ILE A 13 -5.70 10.60 -3.91
CA ILE A 13 -4.31 11.03 -4.04
C ILE A 13 -3.83 10.90 -5.49
N ILE A 14 -4.10 9.77 -6.15
CA ILE A 14 -3.72 9.55 -7.55
C ILE A 14 -4.35 10.63 -8.45
N THR A 15 -5.64 10.90 -8.27
CA THR A 15 -6.39 11.84 -9.12
C THR A 15 -5.91 13.27 -8.91
N GLU A 16 -5.67 13.69 -7.66
CA GLU A 16 -5.16 15.03 -7.38
C GLU A 16 -3.76 15.22 -7.97
N ASN A 17 -2.86 14.24 -7.80
CA ASN A 17 -1.53 14.31 -8.41
C ASN A 17 -1.60 14.29 -9.94
N ALA A 18 -2.49 13.50 -10.53
CA ALA A 18 -2.70 13.48 -11.97
C ALA A 18 -3.17 14.83 -12.50
N ARG A 19 -4.08 15.50 -11.78
CA ARG A 19 -4.53 16.85 -12.12
C ARG A 19 -3.41 17.88 -12.01
N LEU A 20 -2.63 17.85 -10.93
CA LEU A 20 -1.54 18.80 -10.69
C LEU A 20 -0.42 18.68 -11.73
N HIS A 21 -0.13 17.46 -12.19
CA HIS A 21 0.96 17.19 -13.14
C HIS A 21 0.49 16.98 -14.58
N GLY A 22 -0.81 17.09 -14.86
CA GLY A 22 -1.38 16.85 -16.19
C GLY A 22 -1.19 15.40 -16.69
N LEU A 23 -1.18 14.43 -15.77
CA LEU A 23 -1.03 13.02 -16.13
C LEU A 23 -2.30 12.51 -16.80
N THR A 24 -2.13 11.86 -17.95
CA THR A 24 -3.23 11.25 -18.71
C THR A 24 -3.36 9.76 -18.45
N LYS A 25 -2.33 9.14 -17.88
CA LYS A 25 -2.30 7.70 -17.59
C LYS A 25 -1.36 7.38 -16.43
N VAL A 26 -1.74 6.42 -15.60
CA VAL A 26 -0.90 5.78 -14.59
C VAL A 26 -0.58 4.37 -15.08
N SER A 27 0.71 4.01 -15.08
CA SER A 27 1.20 2.69 -15.49
C SER A 27 1.41 1.74 -14.33
N ARG A 28 1.78 2.25 -13.16
CA ARG A 28 2.08 1.46 -11.96
C ARG A 28 1.76 2.24 -10.69
N VAL A 29 1.20 1.56 -9.70
CA VAL A 29 0.95 2.05 -8.36
C VAL A 29 1.64 1.11 -7.37
N ASN A 30 2.62 1.64 -6.64
CA ASN A 30 3.34 0.88 -5.62
C ASN A 30 2.83 1.30 -4.23
N VAL A 31 2.32 0.34 -3.46
CA VAL A 31 1.82 0.58 -2.11
C VAL A 31 2.63 -0.22 -1.11
N MET A 32 3.11 0.46 -0.08
CA MET A 32 3.77 -0.15 1.06
C MET A 32 2.74 -0.42 2.16
N ILE A 33 2.62 -1.68 2.58
CA ILE A 33 1.68 -2.09 3.62
C ILE A 33 2.45 -2.59 4.84
N GLY A 34 2.27 -1.92 5.98
CA GLY A 34 2.88 -2.36 7.23
C GLY A 34 2.33 -3.72 7.67
N ALA A 35 3.21 -4.60 8.17
CA ALA A 35 2.83 -5.95 8.59
C ALA A 35 1.80 -6.02 9.74
N LEU A 36 1.58 -4.93 10.47
CA LEU A 36 0.54 -4.81 11.51
C LEU A 36 -0.63 -3.92 11.10
N SER A 37 -0.77 -3.58 9.82
CA SER A 37 -1.86 -2.74 9.33
C SER A 37 -3.24 -3.43 9.41
N GLY A 38 -3.28 -4.75 9.49
CA GLY A 38 -4.52 -5.53 9.46
C GLY A 38 -5.21 -5.56 8.09
N VAL A 39 -4.57 -5.02 7.05
CA VAL A 39 -5.10 -4.96 5.68
C VAL A 39 -4.89 -6.30 4.99
N GLU A 40 -5.95 -6.83 4.37
CA GLU A 40 -5.88 -8.02 3.53
C GLU A 40 -5.42 -7.66 2.10
N PRO A 41 -4.23 -8.08 1.65
CA PRO A 41 -3.69 -7.71 0.34
C PRO A 41 -4.57 -8.11 -0.83
N ALA A 42 -5.21 -9.30 -0.77
CA ALA A 42 -6.08 -9.77 -1.84
C ALA A 42 -7.34 -8.90 -1.98
N ALA A 43 -7.90 -8.46 -0.85
CA ALA A 43 -9.04 -7.54 -0.84
C ALA A 43 -8.66 -6.16 -1.40
N LEU A 44 -7.45 -5.68 -1.10
CA LEU A 44 -6.93 -4.42 -1.63
C LEU A 44 -6.70 -4.49 -3.16
N GLN A 45 -6.17 -5.61 -3.66
CA GLN A 45 -5.98 -5.85 -5.09
C GLN A 45 -7.34 -5.88 -5.83
N PHE A 46 -8.34 -6.52 -5.23
CA PHE A 46 -9.69 -6.54 -5.77
C PHE A 46 -10.31 -5.15 -5.78
N ALA A 47 -10.19 -4.40 -4.67
CA ALA A 47 -10.65 -3.03 -4.59
C ALA A 47 -9.99 -2.16 -5.67
N PHE A 48 -8.67 -2.28 -5.86
CA PHE A 48 -7.96 -1.55 -6.92
C PHE A 48 -8.55 -1.84 -8.29
N THR A 49 -8.77 -3.13 -8.60
CA THR A 49 -9.35 -3.54 -9.89
C THR A 49 -10.73 -2.94 -10.12
N CYS A 50 -11.56 -2.85 -9.07
CA CYS A 50 -12.89 -2.24 -9.15
C CYS A 50 -12.82 -0.72 -9.39
N PHE A 51 -11.94 -0.01 -8.68
CA PHE A 51 -11.79 1.45 -8.80
C PHE A 51 -11.03 1.89 -10.05
N ALA A 52 -10.10 1.07 -10.56
CA ALA A 52 -9.28 1.42 -11.72
C ALA A 52 -10.07 1.48 -13.04
N ARG A 53 -11.20 0.77 -13.14
CA ARG A 53 -12.01 0.72 -14.37
C ARG A 53 -12.55 2.10 -14.74
N ASN A 54 -12.41 2.48 -16.01
CA ASN A 54 -12.80 3.80 -16.54
C ASN A 54 -12.08 4.97 -15.88
N THR A 55 -10.87 4.76 -15.37
CA THR A 55 -10.03 5.82 -14.79
C THR A 55 -8.67 5.87 -15.47
N LEU A 56 -7.89 6.90 -15.16
CA LEU A 56 -6.50 7.05 -15.63
C LEU A 56 -5.57 5.91 -15.15
N ALA A 57 -5.98 5.12 -14.16
CA ALA A 57 -5.25 3.95 -13.66
C ALA A 57 -5.72 2.63 -14.28
N GLU A 58 -6.58 2.66 -15.30
CA GLU A 58 -7.03 1.45 -15.99
C GLU A 58 -5.85 0.72 -16.64
N GLY A 59 -5.71 -0.57 -16.31
CA GLY A 59 -4.60 -1.40 -16.76
C GLY A 59 -3.26 -1.08 -16.08
N ALA A 60 -3.25 -0.27 -15.02
CA ALA A 60 -2.06 -0.04 -14.22
C ALA A 60 -1.71 -1.28 -13.37
N GLU A 61 -0.42 -1.52 -13.20
CA GLU A 61 0.06 -2.57 -12.31
C GLU A 61 0.01 -2.10 -10.85
N PHE A 62 -0.66 -2.86 -9.99
CA PHE A 62 -0.73 -2.57 -8.55
C PHE A 62 0.16 -3.53 -7.78
N CYS A 63 1.24 -2.99 -7.21
CA CYS A 63 2.27 -3.75 -6.51
C CYS A 63 2.22 -3.45 -5.00
N ILE A 64 2.08 -4.50 -4.20
CA ILE A 64 2.09 -4.40 -2.73
C ILE A 64 3.46 -4.84 -2.20
N THR A 65 4.09 -3.99 -1.41
CA THR A 65 5.35 -4.31 -0.69
C THR A 65 5.09 -4.34 0.81
N PRO A 66 5.27 -5.50 1.49
CA PRO A 66 5.13 -5.57 2.94
C PRO A 66 6.29 -4.84 3.63
N VAL A 67 5.98 -4.02 4.62
CA VAL A 67 6.96 -3.28 5.43
C VAL A 67 7.02 -3.89 6.83
N PRO A 68 8.22 -4.28 7.31
CA PRO A 68 8.36 -4.84 8.65
C PRO A 68 8.02 -3.82 9.73
N VAL A 69 7.57 -4.32 10.88
CA VAL A 69 7.27 -3.49 12.04
C VAL A 69 8.57 -2.92 12.58
N THR A 70 8.57 -1.62 12.90
CA THR A 70 9.64 -1.02 13.69
C THR A 70 9.04 -0.42 14.94
N CYS A 71 9.50 -0.89 16.10
CA CYS A 71 9.12 -0.30 17.38
C CYS A 71 10.15 0.77 17.77
N HIS A 72 9.64 1.95 18.10
CA HIS A 72 10.43 3.03 18.67
C HIS A 72 10.24 3.02 20.19
N ARG A 73 11.34 2.94 20.95
CA ARG A 73 11.31 3.19 22.39
C ARG A 73 11.23 4.71 22.62
N LEU A 74 10.44 5.14 23.60
CA LEU A 74 10.29 6.54 24.03
C LEU A 74 11.58 7.14 24.64
N LEU A 75 12.64 6.35 24.82
CA LEU A 75 13.96 6.75 25.31
C LEU A 75 15.01 6.49 24.21
N PRO A 76 16.08 7.31 24.10
CA PRO A 76 16.84 7.42 22.86
C PRO A 76 17.59 6.15 22.45
N THR A 77 17.52 5.90 21.13
CA THR A 77 18.45 5.09 20.31
C THR A 77 18.47 3.57 20.48
N LEU A 78 17.33 2.90 20.35
CA LEU A 78 17.32 1.52 19.85
C LEU A 78 16.05 1.28 19.01
N ARG A 79 16.22 0.90 17.72
CA ARG A 79 15.12 0.42 16.86
C ARG A 79 15.06 -1.09 16.96
N PHE A 80 13.88 -1.63 17.28
CA PHE A 80 13.65 -3.07 17.31
C PHE A 80 12.75 -3.47 16.13
N ASN A 81 13.22 -4.41 15.31
CA ASN A 81 12.44 -5.04 14.24
C ASN A 81 12.00 -6.45 14.71
N PRO A 82 10.71 -6.68 15.01
CA PRO A 82 10.21 -7.98 15.47
C PRO A 82 10.21 -9.09 14.40
N GLY A 83 10.44 -8.77 13.12
CA GLY A 83 10.22 -9.69 11.98
C GLY A 83 11.31 -10.74 11.73
N GLY A 84 12.23 -10.99 12.66
CA GLY A 84 13.42 -11.82 12.45
C GLY A 84 13.28 -13.33 12.68
N TYR A 85 12.07 -13.89 12.84
CA TYR A 85 11.89 -15.32 13.12
C TYR A 85 11.03 -16.02 12.06
N TYR A 86 11.64 -16.29 10.90
CA TYR A 86 11.18 -17.34 10.00
C TYR A 86 12.35 -18.30 9.72
N GLY A 87 12.34 -19.44 10.42
CA GLY A 87 13.00 -20.68 9.98
C GLY A 87 14.53 -20.73 9.96
N ALA A 88 15.18 -20.81 11.12
CA ALA A 88 16.43 -21.55 11.23
C ALA A 88 16.08 -23.01 11.59
N LYS A 89 16.08 -23.88 10.58
CA LYS A 89 16.26 -25.33 10.79
C LYS A 89 17.70 -25.51 11.30
N ILE A 90 17.85 -25.98 12.53
CA ILE A 90 19.01 -26.74 13.00
C ILE A 90 18.46 -27.89 13.85
#